data_AF-A0A931VBT6-F1
#
_entry.id   AF-A0A931VBT6-F1
#
_cell.length_a   1.000
_cell.length_b   1.000
_cell.length_c   1.000
_cell.angle_alpha   90.00
_cell.angle_beta   90.00
_cell.angle_gamma   90.00
#
_symmetry.space_group_name_H-M   'P 1'
#
loop_
_entity.id
_entity.type
_entity.pdbx_description
1 polymer ?
#
loop_
_entity_poly.entity_id
_entity_poly.type
_entity_poly.pdbx_seq_one_letter_code
_entity_poly.pdbx_strand_id
1 'polypeptide(L)'
;MKISIVQDIAVSPNAAKEDAAAVCAYPFSCRAPGGRIVCVYRQGTDKHSRDGVLMAQGSDDGGVSWGTPGLVYDGLSAAAPESVLVGLIGLDQNGELLAVFKVVAAEKPEVYIFSEEGRKIRSRFLVARSADNGETWAKPRELLLVNTPRDTYPGANPLRFPDGRILLPLEATGVHGEEFVIGAFYDAQANILAPAFEIAHDPTGLLSFGDP
;
A
#
# COMPACT_ATOMS: atom_id res chain seq x y z
N MET A 1 11.83 -18.96 -18.26
CA MET A 1 12.30 -17.66 -17.75
C MET A 1 13.46 -17.92 -16.79
N LYS A 2 14.64 -17.34 -17.02
CA LYS A 2 15.78 -17.46 -16.09
C LYS A 2 15.71 -16.26 -15.15
N ILE A 3 15.45 -16.51 -13.88
CA ILE A 3 15.47 -15.48 -12.83
C ILE A 3 16.89 -15.45 -12.26
N SER A 4 17.50 -14.28 -12.20
CA SER A 4 18.78 -14.06 -11.54
C SER A 4 18.60 -13.01 -10.45
N ILE A 5 19.06 -13.32 -9.24
CA ILE A 5 19.16 -12.34 -8.16
C ILE A 5 20.32 -11.42 -8.52
N VAL A 6 20.03 -10.13 -8.69
CA VAL A 6 21.05 -9.11 -8.98
C VAL A 6 21.66 -8.59 -7.69
N GLN A 7 20.84 -8.42 -6.64
CA GLN A 7 21.22 -7.95 -5.32
C GLN A 7 20.39 -8.67 -4.25
N ASP A 8 20.99 -8.91 -3.10
CA ASP A 8 20.34 -9.44 -1.89
C ASP A 8 20.69 -8.52 -0.70
N ILE A 9 20.14 -7.30 -0.77
CA ILE A 9 20.41 -6.22 0.18
C ILE A 9 19.09 -5.82 0.84
N ALA A 10 19.07 -5.80 2.16
CA ALA A 10 17.91 -5.34 2.91
C ALA A 10 17.65 -3.85 2.64
N VAL A 11 16.39 -3.52 2.32
CA VAL A 11 15.96 -2.12 2.16
C VAL A 11 15.95 -1.41 3.50
N SER A 12 15.32 -2.00 4.53
CA SER A 12 15.22 -1.39 5.84
C SER A 12 16.52 -1.55 6.64
N PRO A 13 17.02 -0.48 7.28
CA PRO A 13 18.18 -0.59 8.16
C PRO A 13 17.90 -1.40 9.44
N ASN A 14 16.62 -1.67 9.76
CA ASN A 14 16.24 -2.41 10.96
C ASN A 14 16.78 -3.85 10.94
N ALA A 15 16.85 -4.47 9.76
CA ALA A 15 17.43 -5.80 9.59
C ALA A 15 18.90 -5.84 10.01
N ALA A 16 19.70 -4.84 9.61
CA ALA A 16 21.10 -4.75 9.97
C ALA A 16 21.34 -4.37 11.45
N LYS A 17 20.36 -3.70 12.07
CA LYS A 17 20.40 -3.32 13.49
C LYS A 17 19.89 -4.41 14.43
N GLU A 18 19.37 -5.51 13.89
CA GLU A 18 18.67 -6.55 14.66
C GLU A 18 17.56 -5.98 15.55
N ASP A 19 16.91 -4.90 15.11
CA ASP A 19 15.85 -4.25 15.86
C ASP A 19 14.53 -5.03 15.69
N ALA A 20 14.39 -6.08 16.52
CA ALA A 20 13.21 -6.92 16.55
C ALA A 20 11.94 -6.18 17.01
N ALA A 21 12.05 -4.96 17.55
CA ALA A 21 10.89 -4.15 17.94
C ALA A 21 10.23 -3.45 16.75
N ALA A 22 10.88 -3.43 15.57
CA ALA A 22 10.37 -2.77 14.37
C ALA A 22 10.25 -3.75 13.19
N VAL A 23 9.03 -4.26 12.97
CA VAL A 23 8.67 -5.11 11.84
C VAL A 23 8.38 -4.25 10.61
N CYS A 24 9.12 -4.50 9.53
CA CYS A 24 8.85 -3.97 8.19
C CYS A 24 8.11 -5.01 7.34
N ALA A 25 6.96 -4.65 6.78
CA ALA A 25 6.12 -5.54 6.00
C ALA A 25 5.57 -4.87 4.75
N TYR A 26 5.08 -5.69 3.82
CA TYR A 26 4.44 -5.24 2.57
C TYR A 26 5.29 -4.30 1.72
N PRO A 27 6.51 -4.72 1.32
CA PRO A 27 7.33 -3.89 0.45
C PRO A 27 6.74 -3.84 -0.95
N PHE A 28 6.58 -2.63 -1.48
CA PHE A 28 6.24 -2.38 -2.87
C PHE A 28 7.22 -1.36 -3.44
N SER A 29 7.69 -1.60 -4.66
CA SER A 29 8.65 -0.71 -5.32
C SER A 29 8.18 -0.23 -6.68
N CYS A 30 8.63 0.96 -7.04
CA CYS A 30 8.40 1.57 -8.34
C CYS A 30 9.69 2.25 -8.80
N ARG A 31 9.94 2.22 -10.12
CA ARG A 31 11.05 2.96 -10.73
C ARG A 31 10.58 4.34 -11.14
N ALA A 32 11.08 5.38 -10.49
CA ALA A 32 10.78 6.77 -10.76
C ALA A 32 11.49 7.27 -12.04
N PRO A 33 11.06 8.41 -12.62
CA PRO A 33 11.79 9.07 -13.69
C PRO A 33 13.27 9.29 -13.34
N GLY A 34 14.17 9.10 -14.30
CA GLY A 34 15.61 9.14 -14.07
C GLY A 34 16.20 7.83 -13.53
N GLY A 35 15.36 6.84 -13.20
CA GLY A 35 15.80 5.47 -12.94
C GLY A 35 15.95 5.10 -11.47
N ARG A 36 15.78 6.06 -10.55
CA ARG A 36 15.72 5.85 -9.09
C ARG A 36 14.64 4.80 -8.75
N ILE A 37 14.96 3.86 -7.88
CA ILE A 37 14.00 2.90 -7.34
C ILE A 37 13.49 3.47 -6.01
N VAL A 38 12.18 3.53 -5.83
CA VAL A 38 11.57 3.90 -4.54
C VAL A 38 10.80 2.70 -4.02
N CYS A 39 11.07 2.31 -2.78
CA CYS A 39 10.39 1.23 -2.08
C CYS A 39 9.60 1.82 -0.92
N VAL A 40 8.30 1.54 -0.87
CA VAL A 40 7.44 1.82 0.28
C VAL A 40 7.20 0.55 1.06
N TYR A 41 7.06 0.68 2.38
CA TYR A 41 6.75 -0.44 3.25
C TYR A 41 6.07 0.06 4.52
N ARG A 42 5.26 -0.82 5.12
CA ARG A 42 4.71 -0.59 6.45
C ARG A 42 5.80 -0.86 7.48
N GLN A 43 5.89 -0.03 8.51
CA GLN A 43 6.69 -0.28 9.71
C GLN A 43 5.80 -0.22 10.96
N GLY A 44 5.90 -1.18 11.87
CA GLY A 44 5.20 -1.20 13.16
C GLY A 44 5.80 -2.23 14.12
N THR A 45 5.21 -2.46 15.29
CA THR A 45 5.72 -3.47 16.25
C THR A 45 5.48 -4.92 15.83
N ASP A 46 4.48 -5.17 14.99
CA ASP A 46 4.19 -6.48 14.37
C ASP A 46 3.62 -6.26 12.95
N LYS A 47 3.57 -7.29 12.09
CA LYS A 47 2.99 -7.28 10.74
C LYS A 47 1.56 -6.70 10.71
N HIS A 48 0.77 -6.97 11.75
CA HIS A 48 -0.64 -6.57 11.86
C HIS A 48 -0.94 -5.70 13.10
N SER A 49 0.09 -5.16 13.76
CA SER A 49 -0.07 -4.23 14.89
C SER A 49 -0.81 -2.95 14.49
N ARG A 50 -1.34 -2.23 15.48
CA ARG A 50 -2.12 -0.98 15.30
C ARG A 50 -1.28 0.29 15.44
N ASP A 51 0.02 0.17 15.26
CA ASP A 51 1.01 1.26 15.26
C ASP A 51 1.78 1.36 13.93
N GLY A 52 1.23 0.77 12.87
CA GLY A 52 1.80 0.84 11.53
C GLY A 52 1.88 2.26 10.98
N VAL A 53 3.06 2.65 10.47
CA VAL A 53 3.33 3.85 9.68
C VAL A 53 3.78 3.46 8.27
N LEU A 54 3.68 4.40 7.31
CA LEU A 54 4.16 4.19 5.95
C LEU A 54 5.51 4.87 5.75
N MET A 55 6.52 4.08 5.39
CA MET A 55 7.89 4.54 5.13
C MET A 55 8.21 4.43 3.63
N ALA A 56 9.17 5.23 3.17
CA ALA A 56 9.76 5.15 1.84
C ALA A 56 11.30 5.20 1.92
N GLN A 57 11.98 4.48 1.03
CA GLN A 57 13.42 4.60 0.80
C GLN A 57 13.71 4.58 -0.70
N GLY A 58 14.69 5.37 -1.12
CA GLY A 58 15.11 5.46 -2.51
C GLY A 58 16.51 4.89 -2.74
N SER A 59 16.76 4.41 -3.96
CA SER A 59 18.04 3.91 -4.43
C SER A 59 18.35 4.46 -5.82
N ASP A 60 19.53 5.04 -5.99
CA ASP A 60 20.02 5.59 -7.28
C ASP A 60 20.97 4.64 -8.02
N ASP A 61 21.32 3.51 -7.41
CA ASP A 61 22.33 2.57 -7.91
C ASP A 61 21.76 1.17 -8.22
N GLY A 62 20.45 1.10 -8.44
CA GLY A 62 19.78 -0.15 -8.81
C GLY A 62 19.53 -1.11 -7.65
N GLY A 63 19.43 -0.59 -6.43
CA GLY A 63 19.15 -1.35 -5.21
C GLY A 63 20.39 -1.89 -4.51
N VAL A 64 21.59 -1.40 -4.87
CA VAL A 64 22.85 -1.75 -4.19
C VAL A 64 22.93 -1.04 -2.84
N SER A 65 22.51 0.22 -2.79
CA SER A 65 22.35 0.99 -1.56
C SER A 65 21.01 1.71 -1.50
N TRP A 66 20.56 2.00 -0.27
CA TRP A 66 19.30 2.66 0.01
C TRP A 66 19.56 3.89 0.88
N GLY A 67 18.87 4.98 0.56
CA GLY A 67 18.93 6.24 1.31
C GLY A 67 18.29 6.13 2.69
N THR A 68 18.28 7.23 3.44
CA THR A 68 17.63 7.26 4.76
C THR A 68 16.11 7.02 4.65
N PRO A 69 15.50 6.24 5.56
CA PRO A 69 14.04 6.10 5.63
C PRO A 69 13.33 7.46 5.77
N GLY A 70 12.45 7.76 4.81
CA GLY A 70 11.54 8.90 4.83
C GLY A 70 10.14 8.49 5.26
N LEU A 71 9.49 9.32 6.08
CA LEU A 71 8.11 9.09 6.49
C LEU A 71 7.15 9.57 5.39
N VAL A 72 6.27 8.69 4.91
CA VAL A 72 5.16 9.05 4.01
C VAL A 72 3.93 9.44 4.81
N TYR A 73 3.61 8.66 5.85
CA TYR A 73 2.46 8.92 6.70
C TYR A 73 2.58 8.29 8.09
N ASP A 74 2.30 9.09 9.11
CA ASP A 74 2.05 8.67 10.49
C ASP A 74 0.70 9.26 10.93
N GLY A 75 -0.26 8.37 11.17
CA GLY A 75 -1.61 8.73 11.62
C GLY A 75 -1.82 8.61 13.13
N LEU A 76 -0.82 8.17 13.90
CA LEU A 76 -1.00 7.79 15.31
C LEU A 76 -1.14 8.98 16.25
N SER A 77 -0.61 10.14 15.86
CA SER A 77 -0.70 11.39 16.62
C SER A 77 -1.97 12.21 16.33
N ALA A 78 -2.82 11.75 15.41
CA ALA A 78 -4.05 12.45 15.07
C ALA A 78 -5.12 12.31 16.18
N ALA A 79 -6.07 13.25 16.24
CA ALA A 79 -7.17 13.20 17.20
C ALA A 79 -8.04 11.92 17.08
N ALA A 80 -8.13 11.36 15.88
CA ALA A 80 -8.63 10.03 15.62
C ALA A 80 -7.46 9.23 15.02
N PRO A 81 -6.73 8.44 15.83
CA PRO A 81 -5.49 7.82 15.40
C PRO A 81 -5.75 6.74 14.36
N GLU A 82 -4.88 6.65 13.38
CA GLU A 82 -4.98 5.70 12.28
C GLU A 82 -3.65 4.97 12.07
N SER A 83 -3.74 3.67 11.83
CA SER A 83 -2.61 2.79 11.54
C SER A 83 -2.62 2.39 10.07
N VAL A 84 -1.46 2.43 9.44
CA VAL A 84 -1.24 1.92 8.08
C VAL A 84 -1.28 0.40 8.10
N LEU A 85 -2.12 -0.18 7.24
CA LEU A 85 -2.21 -1.63 7.06
C LEU A 85 -1.29 -2.12 5.93
N VAL A 86 -1.30 -1.41 4.80
CA VAL A 86 -0.51 -1.72 3.60
C VAL A 86 -0.46 -0.48 2.71
N GLY A 87 0.66 -0.27 2.02
CA GLY A 87 0.84 0.81 1.05
C GLY A 87 1.52 0.31 -0.23
N LEU A 88 1.06 0.86 -1.35
CA LEU A 88 1.55 0.60 -2.70
C LEU A 88 2.23 1.84 -3.25
N ILE A 89 2.98 1.67 -4.34
CA ILE A 89 3.59 2.80 -5.04
C ILE A 89 3.49 2.63 -6.56
N GLY A 90 3.17 3.71 -7.26
CA GLY A 90 3.12 3.75 -8.72
C GLY A 90 3.46 5.14 -9.25
N LEU A 91 3.33 5.32 -10.57
CA LEU A 91 3.50 6.62 -11.22
C LEU A 91 2.17 7.14 -11.74
N ASP A 92 2.03 8.46 -11.68
CA ASP A 92 0.94 9.16 -12.35
C ASP A 92 1.22 9.47 -13.83
N GLN A 93 0.27 10.13 -14.51
CA GLN A 93 0.46 10.50 -15.91
C GLN A 93 1.63 11.47 -16.15
N ASN A 94 2.00 12.27 -15.13
CA ASN A 94 3.11 13.21 -15.18
C ASN A 94 4.45 12.58 -14.78
N GLY A 95 4.44 11.33 -14.31
CA GLY A 95 5.61 10.66 -13.76
C GLY A 95 5.91 11.02 -12.31
N GLU A 96 4.97 11.64 -11.59
CA GLU A 96 5.04 11.79 -10.15
C GLU A 96 4.75 10.45 -9.47
N LEU A 97 5.33 10.22 -8.29
CA LEU A 97 5.02 9.02 -7.52
C LEU A 97 3.68 9.18 -6.79
N LEU A 98 2.89 8.11 -6.82
CA LEU A 98 1.66 7.95 -6.05
C LEU A 98 1.87 6.85 -5.02
N ALA A 99 1.78 7.19 -3.73
CA ALA A 99 1.63 6.22 -2.66
C ALA A 99 0.15 6.07 -2.34
N VAL A 100 -0.42 4.88 -2.56
CA VAL A 100 -1.81 4.57 -2.23
C VAL A 100 -1.83 3.56 -1.12
N PHE A 101 -2.53 3.83 -0.03
CA PHE A 101 -2.44 3.01 1.17
C PHE A 101 -3.76 2.95 1.93
N LYS A 102 -3.97 1.81 2.59
CA LYS A 102 -5.13 1.60 3.46
C LYS A 102 -4.74 1.91 4.89
N VAL A 103 -5.58 2.71 5.55
CA VAL A 103 -5.48 2.99 6.97
C VAL A 103 -6.69 2.43 7.70
N VAL A 104 -6.49 2.05 8.96
CA VAL A 104 -7.51 1.54 9.86
C VAL A 104 -7.47 2.35 11.15
N ALA A 105 -8.63 2.57 11.77
CA ALA A 105 -8.70 3.23 13.07
C ALA A 105 -7.87 2.45 14.11
N ALA A 106 -7.15 3.17 14.98
CA ALA A 106 -6.16 2.61 15.91
C ALA A 106 -6.57 2.74 17.38
N GLU A 107 -7.82 3.15 17.67
CA GLU A 107 -8.31 3.36 19.04
C GLU A 107 -8.45 2.05 19.85
N LYS A 108 -8.49 0.91 19.18
CA LYS A 108 -8.58 -0.44 19.76
C LYS A 108 -7.37 -1.29 19.37
N PRO A 109 -6.17 -1.01 19.91
CA PRO A 109 -4.93 -1.66 19.52
C PRO A 109 -4.93 -3.18 19.73
N GLU A 110 -5.70 -3.66 20.70
CA GLU A 110 -5.86 -5.07 21.08
C GLU A 110 -6.73 -5.88 20.10
N VAL A 111 -7.54 -5.23 19.25
CA VAL A 111 -8.44 -5.92 18.34
C VAL A 111 -7.70 -6.32 17.06
N TYR A 112 -7.48 -7.64 16.91
CA TYR A 112 -6.89 -8.23 15.71
C TYR A 112 -7.70 -7.84 14.47
N ILE A 113 -7.05 -7.28 13.45
CA ILE A 113 -7.72 -6.66 12.29
C ILE A 113 -8.56 -7.64 11.47
N PHE A 114 -8.20 -8.93 11.43
CA PHE A 114 -8.96 -9.96 10.72
C PHE A 114 -9.90 -10.77 11.62
N SER A 115 -10.11 -10.35 12.86
CA SER A 115 -11.22 -10.87 13.68
C SER A 115 -12.57 -10.32 13.20
N GLU A 116 -13.69 -10.89 13.66
CA GLU A 116 -15.03 -10.37 13.36
C GLU A 116 -15.20 -8.91 13.83
N GLU A 117 -14.67 -8.57 15.01
CA GLU A 117 -14.65 -7.19 15.51
C GLU A 117 -13.67 -6.32 14.70
N GLY A 118 -12.51 -6.87 14.34
CA GLY A 118 -11.49 -6.20 13.54
C GLY A 118 -12.02 -5.73 12.19
N ARG A 119 -12.75 -6.61 11.50
CA ARG A 119 -13.42 -6.27 10.24
C ARG A 119 -14.43 -5.16 10.43
N LYS A 120 -15.01 -4.94 11.61
CA LYS A 120 -15.97 -3.84 11.90
C LYS A 120 -15.31 -2.47 12.06
N ILE A 121 -13.99 -2.41 12.25
CA ILE A 121 -13.25 -1.15 12.44
C ILE A 121 -13.27 -0.32 11.15
N ARG A 122 -13.40 1.01 11.31
CA ARG A 122 -13.36 1.96 10.19
C ARG A 122 -12.02 1.83 9.45
N SER A 123 -12.09 1.74 8.14
CA SER A 123 -10.92 1.83 7.26
C SER A 123 -11.20 2.75 6.09
N ARG A 124 -10.15 3.35 5.52
CA ARG A 124 -10.23 4.19 4.32
C ARG A 124 -8.92 4.12 3.54
N PHE A 125 -8.98 4.53 2.28
CA PHE A 125 -7.80 4.65 1.45
C PHE A 125 -7.33 6.10 1.45
N LEU A 126 -6.01 6.27 1.49
CA LEU A 126 -5.35 7.55 1.34
C LEU A 126 -4.41 7.49 0.14
N VAL A 127 -4.18 8.65 -0.47
CA VAL A 127 -3.18 8.85 -1.52
C VAL A 127 -2.26 10.01 -1.15
N ALA A 128 -0.96 9.78 -1.26
CA ALA A 128 0.09 10.80 -1.14
C ALA A 128 0.87 10.88 -2.46
N ARG A 129 1.38 12.08 -2.77
CA ARG A 129 2.12 12.34 -4.01
C ARG A 129 3.53 12.79 -3.70
N SER A 130 4.49 12.40 -4.54
CA SER A 130 5.84 12.95 -4.53
C SER A 130 6.23 13.42 -5.93
N ALA A 131 6.60 14.69 -6.04
CA ALA A 131 7.07 15.32 -7.27
C ALA A 131 8.61 15.30 -7.40
N ASP A 132 9.31 14.79 -6.38
CA ASP A 132 10.77 14.79 -6.24
C ASP A 132 11.32 13.37 -6.06
N ASN A 133 10.71 12.40 -6.74
CA ASN A 133 11.15 10.99 -6.76
C ASN A 133 11.29 10.34 -5.37
N GLY A 134 10.38 10.69 -4.46
CA GLY A 134 10.19 10.04 -3.16
C GLY A 134 10.95 10.69 -2.01
N GLU A 135 11.64 11.81 -2.25
CA GLU A 135 12.33 12.57 -1.21
C GLU A 135 11.34 13.22 -0.24
N THR A 136 10.28 13.83 -0.77
CA THR A 136 9.20 14.42 0.04
C THR A 136 7.82 14.01 -0.44
N TRP A 137 6.86 14.03 0.48
CA TRP A 137 5.48 13.61 0.21
C TRP A 137 4.50 14.71 0.60
N ALA A 138 3.58 15.01 -0.31
CA ALA A 138 2.46 15.89 -0.03
C ALA A 138 1.54 15.29 1.04
N LYS A 139 0.83 16.16 1.78
CA LYS A 139 -0.16 15.74 2.77
C LYS A 139 -1.16 14.75 2.13
N PRO A 140 -1.35 13.55 2.71
CA PRO A 140 -2.26 12.58 2.13
C PRO A 140 -3.70 13.08 2.05
N ARG A 141 -4.38 12.66 0.99
CA ARG A 141 -5.79 12.91 0.75
C ARG A 141 -6.57 11.62 0.79
N GLU A 142 -7.82 11.70 1.22
CA GLU A 142 -8.72 10.56 1.15
C GLU A 142 -9.02 10.20 -0.31
N LEU A 143 -8.93 8.91 -0.59
CA LEU A 143 -9.27 8.32 -1.87
C LEU A 143 -10.62 7.62 -1.70
N LEU A 144 -11.65 8.15 -2.36
CA LEU A 144 -13.00 7.61 -2.25
C LEU A 144 -13.19 6.43 -3.20
N LEU A 145 -13.63 5.30 -2.64
CA LEU A 145 -13.99 4.10 -3.39
C LEU A 145 -15.51 4.08 -3.58
N VAL A 146 -15.95 4.04 -4.84
CA VAL A 146 -17.37 4.03 -5.19
C VAL A 146 -17.80 2.61 -5.56
N ASN A 147 -18.91 2.16 -4.97
CA ASN A 147 -19.52 0.84 -5.24
C ASN A 147 -18.59 -0.35 -5.00
N THR A 148 -17.72 -0.27 -3.99
CA THR A 148 -16.83 -1.38 -3.63
C THR A 148 -17.40 -2.19 -2.47
N PRO A 149 -17.06 -3.48 -2.37
CA PRO A 149 -17.24 -4.24 -1.14
C PRO A 149 -16.59 -3.52 0.04
N ARG A 150 -17.05 -3.87 1.25
CA ARG A 150 -16.53 -3.28 2.48
C ARG A 150 -15.07 -3.68 2.74
N ASP A 151 -14.77 -4.95 2.51
CA ASP A 151 -13.47 -5.54 2.78
C ASP A 151 -12.64 -5.53 1.50
N THR A 152 -12.02 -4.37 1.23
CA THR A 152 -11.10 -4.20 0.09
C THR A 152 -9.70 -3.86 0.54
N TYR A 153 -8.68 -4.42 -0.12
CA TYR A 153 -7.27 -4.23 0.19
C TYR A 153 -6.47 -3.88 -1.06
N PRO A 154 -5.48 -2.99 -0.96
CA PRO A 154 -4.53 -2.80 -2.04
C PRO A 154 -3.58 -3.99 -2.12
N GLY A 155 -3.64 -4.75 -3.22
CA GLY A 155 -2.83 -5.98 -3.41
C GLY A 155 -1.70 -5.84 -4.43
N ALA A 156 -1.79 -4.88 -5.35
CA ALA A 156 -0.80 -4.70 -6.40
C ALA A 156 -0.61 -3.23 -6.76
N ASN A 157 0.58 -2.89 -7.27
CA ASN A 157 0.92 -1.51 -7.65
C ASN A 157 -0.08 -0.92 -8.66
N PRO A 158 -0.33 0.41 -8.59
CA PRO A 158 -1.09 1.12 -9.62
C PRO A 158 -0.53 0.86 -11.03
N LEU A 159 -1.41 0.47 -11.95
CA LEU A 159 -1.05 0.19 -13.34
C LEU A 159 -1.30 1.44 -14.19
N ARG A 160 -0.25 1.97 -14.80
CA ARG A 160 -0.33 3.10 -15.72
C ARG A 160 -0.57 2.62 -17.15
N PHE A 161 -1.59 3.16 -17.80
CA PHE A 161 -1.91 2.90 -19.20
C PHE A 161 -1.23 3.91 -20.13
N PRO A 162 -1.02 3.58 -21.42
CA PRO A 162 -0.41 4.50 -22.40
C PRO A 162 -1.15 5.82 -22.57
N ASP A 163 -2.47 5.84 -22.34
CA ASP A 163 -3.31 7.04 -22.40
C ASP A 163 -3.28 7.89 -21.12
N GLY A 164 -2.45 7.52 -20.15
CA GLY A 164 -2.28 8.23 -18.87
C GLY A 164 -3.28 7.81 -17.79
N ARG A 165 -4.26 6.95 -18.08
CA ARG A 165 -5.14 6.41 -17.03
C ARG A 165 -4.36 5.52 -16.08
N ILE A 166 -4.80 5.49 -14.83
CA ILE A 166 -4.22 4.65 -13.78
C ILE A 166 -5.30 3.72 -13.28
N LEU A 167 -5.03 2.42 -13.29
CA LEU A 167 -5.89 1.40 -12.71
C LEU A 167 -5.31 1.00 -11.36
N LEU A 168 -6.14 0.99 -10.32
CA LEU A 168 -5.82 0.35 -9.05
C LEU A 168 -6.45 -1.04 -9.02
N PRO A 169 -5.63 -2.11 -9.01
CA PRO A 169 -6.10 -3.44 -8.66
C PRO A 169 -6.28 -3.52 -7.14
N LEU A 170 -7.44 -3.95 -6.70
CA LEU A 170 -7.79 -4.13 -5.30
C LEU A 170 -8.28 -5.56 -5.09
N GLU A 171 -7.80 -6.18 -4.04
CA GLU A 171 -8.37 -7.42 -3.51
C GLU A 171 -9.67 -7.07 -2.78
N ALA A 172 -10.68 -7.91 -2.92
CA ALA A 172 -11.96 -7.75 -2.26
C ALA A 172 -12.48 -9.09 -1.76
N THR A 173 -13.16 -9.05 -0.61
CA THR A 173 -13.89 -10.20 -0.07
C THR A 173 -15.39 -10.00 -0.25
N GLY A 174 -16.04 -11.01 -0.81
CA GLY A 174 -17.48 -11.07 -1.00
C GLY A 174 -18.25 -11.42 0.26
N VAL A 175 -19.58 -11.36 0.18
CA VAL A 175 -20.47 -11.58 1.34
C VAL A 175 -20.43 -13.03 1.85
N HIS A 176 -19.99 -13.97 1.02
CA HIS A 176 -19.84 -15.38 1.39
C HIS A 176 -18.37 -15.78 1.61
N GLY A 177 -17.46 -14.81 1.70
CA GLY A 177 -16.04 -15.06 1.85
C GLY A 177 -15.30 -15.34 0.53
N GLU A 178 -15.96 -15.16 -0.62
CA GLU A 178 -15.28 -15.28 -1.91
C GLU A 178 -14.19 -14.21 -2.03
N GLU A 179 -13.02 -14.55 -2.53
CA GLU A 179 -12.00 -13.54 -2.87
C GLU A 179 -12.01 -13.26 -4.36
N PHE A 180 -11.94 -11.97 -4.71
CA PHE A 180 -11.87 -11.51 -6.09
C PHE A 180 -11.04 -10.23 -6.19
N VAL A 181 -10.56 -9.96 -7.39
CA VAL A 181 -9.84 -8.74 -7.71
C VAL A 181 -10.79 -7.81 -8.44
N ILE A 182 -10.93 -6.59 -7.93
CA ILE A 182 -11.61 -5.50 -8.62
C ILE A 182 -10.60 -4.49 -9.13
N GLY A 183 -10.95 -3.83 -10.22
CA GLY A 183 -10.22 -2.73 -10.82
C GLY A 183 -10.99 -1.45 -10.64
N ALA A 184 -10.29 -0.37 -10.32
CA ALA A 184 -10.90 0.95 -10.32
C ALA A 184 -9.94 2.00 -10.90
N PHE A 185 -10.42 2.80 -11.85
CA PHE A 185 -9.60 3.84 -12.46
C PHE A 185 -9.51 5.05 -11.54
N TYR A 186 -8.29 5.54 -11.30
CA TYR A 186 -8.03 6.71 -10.49
C TYR A 186 -8.24 8.00 -11.27
N ASP A 187 -9.11 8.85 -10.75
CA ASP A 187 -9.29 10.24 -11.17
C ASP A 187 -8.53 11.16 -10.20
N ALA A 188 -7.45 11.76 -10.72
CA ALA A 188 -6.58 12.65 -9.95
C ALA A 188 -7.26 13.96 -9.53
N GLN A 189 -8.16 14.50 -10.36
CA GLN A 189 -8.84 15.75 -10.10
C GLN A 189 -9.87 15.58 -8.99
N ALA A 190 -10.62 14.49 -9.03
CA ALA A 190 -11.65 14.19 -8.04
C ALA A 190 -11.10 13.49 -6.78
N ASN A 191 -9.93 12.86 -6.85
CA ASN A 191 -9.44 11.89 -5.84
C ASN A 191 -10.47 10.78 -5.58
N ILE A 192 -11.05 10.28 -6.66
CA ILE A 192 -12.06 9.22 -6.66
C ILE A 192 -11.52 8.06 -7.49
N LEU A 193 -11.85 6.84 -7.05
CA LEU A 193 -11.80 5.69 -7.93
C LEU A 193 -13.16 5.56 -8.62
N ALA A 194 -13.14 5.54 -9.96
CA ALA A 194 -14.30 5.23 -10.77
C ALA A 194 -14.97 3.92 -10.26
N PRO A 195 -16.28 3.72 -10.48
CA PRO A 195 -16.96 2.52 -10.02
C PRO A 195 -16.15 1.27 -10.33
N ALA A 196 -15.86 0.49 -9.29
CA ALA A 196 -15.00 -0.66 -9.45
C ALA A 196 -15.68 -1.71 -10.33
N PHE A 197 -14.87 -2.43 -11.11
CA PHE A 197 -15.32 -3.53 -11.96
C PHE A 197 -14.52 -4.78 -11.65
N GLU A 198 -15.13 -5.95 -11.81
CA GLU A 198 -14.45 -7.23 -11.58
C GLU A 198 -13.33 -7.44 -12.62
N ILE A 199 -12.13 -7.76 -12.16
CA ILE A 199 -10.98 -8.16 -13.00
C ILE A 199 -10.88 -9.69 -13.04
N ALA A 200 -10.96 -10.33 -11.87
CA ALA A 200 -10.86 -11.76 -11.73
C ALA A 200 -11.66 -12.21 -10.51
N HIS A 201 -12.38 -13.31 -10.61
CA HIS A 201 -13.20 -13.86 -9.55
C HIS A 201 -12.99 -15.37 -9.50
N ASP A 202 -12.67 -15.87 -8.32
CA ASP A 202 -12.69 -17.29 -8.05
C ASP A 202 -13.99 -17.69 -7.34
N PRO A 203 -15.02 -18.15 -8.08
CA PRO A 203 -16.30 -18.54 -7.48
C PRO A 203 -16.18 -19.83 -6.64
N THR A 204 -15.04 -20.52 -6.70
CA THR A 204 -14.82 -21.76 -5.97
C THR A 204 -14.15 -21.54 -4.61
N GLY A 205 -13.53 -20.38 -4.40
CA GLY A 205 -12.71 -20.08 -3.23
C GLY A 205 -11.49 -21.00 -3.08
N LEU A 206 -11.08 -21.70 -4.14
CA LEU A 206 -9.96 -22.67 -4.13
C LEU A 206 -8.62 -22.05 -4.58
N LEU A 207 -8.62 -20.85 -5.13
CA LEU A 207 -7.46 -20.09 -5.60
C LEU A 207 -6.97 -19.07 -4.56
N SER A 208 -7.81 -18.76 -3.57
CA SER A 208 -7.42 -17.93 -2.43
C SER A 208 -6.65 -18.75 -1.39
N PHE A 209 -5.56 -18.18 -0.90
CA PHE A 209 -4.83 -18.65 0.29
C PHE A 209 -5.01 -17.67 1.46
N GLY A 210 -6.21 -17.13 1.64
CA GLY A 210 -6.60 -16.40 2.85
C GLY A 210 -6.74 -17.35 4.05
N ASP A 211 -6.47 -16.85 5.27
CA ASP A 211 -6.63 -17.66 6.50
C ASP A 211 -8.08 -18.22 6.59
N PRO A 212 -8.25 -19.54 6.79
CA PRO A 212 -9.57 -20.19 6.87
C PRO A 212 -10.40 -19.79 8.10
#